data_AF-A0A7X7B478-F1
#
_entry.id   AF-A0A7X7B478-F1
#
_cell.length_a   1.000
_cell.length_b   1.000
_cell.length_c   1.000
_cell.angle_alpha   90.00
_cell.angle_beta   90.00
_cell.angle_gamma   90.00
#
_symmetry.space_group_name_H-M   'P 1'
#
loop_
_entity.id
_entity.type
_entity.pdbx_description
1 polymer ?
#
loop_
_entity_poly.entity_id
_entity_poly.type
_entity_poly.pdbx_seq_one_letter_code
_entity_poly.pdbx_strand_id
1 'polypeptide(L)'
;MIKKERARRKKAIILFKISLFAILLASYLLIRFVFFNIHGMKDFPSLLAFIAGSVLLLSVLMNKKTLSIFVDIGYILGFIIAMLFNSDTYDRGGGILNNSWIIWIIVFFFSVVIGWFIEVITTIKNSRKLELDN
;
A
#
# COMPACT_ATOMS: atom_id res chain seq x y z
N MET A 1 -31.44 -15.33 -14.58
CA MET A 1 -31.07 -14.53 -13.39
C MET A 1 -29.65 -14.83 -12.88
N ILE A 2 -29.30 -16.10 -12.63
CA ILE A 2 -27.99 -16.54 -12.06
C ILE A 2 -26.76 -16.17 -12.91
N LYS A 3 -26.84 -16.25 -14.25
CA LYS A 3 -25.72 -15.90 -15.14
C LYS A 3 -25.35 -14.41 -15.07
N LYS A 4 -26.36 -13.54 -14.94
CA LYS A 4 -26.20 -12.08 -14.80
C LYS A 4 -25.56 -11.73 -13.44
N GLU A 5 -25.98 -12.40 -12.37
CA GLU A 5 -25.38 -12.33 -11.04
C GLU A 5 -23.88 -12.62 -11.06
N ARG A 6 -23.49 -13.75 -11.67
CA ARG A 6 -22.10 -14.20 -11.76
C ARG A 6 -21.22 -13.22 -12.57
N ALA A 7 -21.75 -12.68 -13.67
CA ALA A 7 -21.06 -11.70 -14.49
C ALA A 7 -20.81 -10.39 -13.71
N ARG A 8 -21.81 -9.90 -12.96
CA ARG A 8 -21.66 -8.71 -12.10
C ARG A 8 -20.56 -8.88 -11.06
N ARG A 9 -20.50 -10.03 -10.37
CA ARG A 9 -19.46 -10.33 -9.37
C ARG A 9 -18.06 -10.34 -9.97
N LYS A 10 -17.87 -11.00 -11.12
CA LYS A 10 -16.56 -11.00 -11.82
C LYS A 10 -16.13 -9.58 -12.19
N LYS A 11 -17.04 -8.77 -12.73
CA LYS A 11 -16.77 -7.36 -13.06
C LYS A 11 -16.36 -6.57 -11.81
N ALA A 12 -17.06 -6.74 -10.70
CA ALA A 12 -16.74 -6.05 -9.45
C ALA A 12 -15.34 -6.40 -8.92
N ILE A 13 -14.92 -7.67 -9.00
CA ILE A 13 -13.57 -8.09 -8.60
C ILE A 13 -12.50 -7.45 -9.50
N ILE A 14 -12.73 -7.41 -10.81
CA ILE A 14 -11.80 -6.80 -11.76
C ILE A 14 -11.69 -5.29 -11.50
N LEU A 15 -12.81 -4.60 -11.33
CA LEU A 15 -12.84 -3.17 -11.01
C LEU A 15 -12.11 -2.88 -9.70
N PHE A 16 -12.31 -3.73 -8.68
CA PHE A 16 -11.60 -3.61 -7.40
C PHE A 16 -10.08 -3.72 -7.60
N LYS A 17 -9.60 -4.71 -8.36
CA LYS A 17 -8.16 -4.85 -8.66
C LYS A 17 -7.61 -3.63 -9.40
N ILE A 18 -8.32 -3.12 -10.40
CA ILE A 18 -7.93 -1.92 -11.15
C ILE A 18 -7.89 -0.69 -10.22
N SER A 19 -8.87 -0.55 -9.31
CA SER A 19 -8.91 0.59 -8.40
C SER A 19 -7.70 0.65 -7.46
N LEU A 20 -7.15 -0.48 -7.03
CA LEU A 20 -5.94 -0.50 -6.18
C LEU A 20 -4.74 0.12 -6.92
N PHE A 21 -4.47 -0.35 -8.14
CA PHE A 21 -3.39 0.24 -8.95
C PHE A 21 -3.64 1.72 -9.28
N ALA A 22 -4.90 2.09 -9.54
CA ALA A 22 -5.25 3.49 -9.79
C ALA A 22 -5.02 4.37 -8.55
N ILE A 23 -5.32 3.88 -7.34
CA ILE A 23 -5.08 4.58 -6.08
C ILE A 23 -3.57 4.73 -5.83
N LEU A 24 -2.78 3.67 -6.01
CA LEU A 24 -1.32 3.76 -5.88
C LEU A 24 -0.73 4.75 -6.89
N LEU A 25 -1.17 4.71 -8.14
CA LEU A 25 -0.71 5.63 -9.17
C LEU A 25 -1.11 7.07 -8.84
N ALA A 26 -2.36 7.32 -8.48
CA ALA A 26 -2.84 8.65 -8.13
C ALA A 26 -2.10 9.21 -6.89
N SER A 27 -1.93 8.40 -5.84
CA SER A 27 -1.19 8.81 -4.64
C SER A 27 0.29 9.09 -4.95
N TYR A 28 0.94 8.26 -5.77
CA TYR A 28 2.29 8.52 -6.25
C TYR A 28 2.37 9.86 -7.01
N LEU A 29 1.48 10.12 -7.96
CA LEU A 29 1.49 11.37 -8.74
C LEU A 29 1.28 12.60 -7.86
N LEU A 30 0.33 12.52 -6.91
CA LEU A 30 0.09 13.60 -5.95
C LEU A 30 1.31 13.86 -5.08
N ILE A 31 1.90 12.82 -4.49
CA ILE A 31 3.07 12.98 -3.64
C ILE A 31 4.25 13.51 -4.46
N ARG A 32 4.54 12.89 -5.60
CA ARG A 32 5.66 13.21 -6.48
C ARG A 32 5.67 14.64 -7.00
N PHE A 33 4.51 15.13 -7.43
CA PHE A 33 4.42 16.39 -8.19
C PHE A 33 3.72 17.49 -7.42
N VAL A 34 2.63 17.19 -6.71
CA VAL A 34 1.84 18.19 -5.99
C VAL A 34 2.47 18.50 -4.64
N PHE A 35 2.94 17.48 -3.92
CA PHE A 35 3.52 17.64 -2.58
C PHE A 35 5.05 17.70 -2.55
N PHE A 36 5.70 17.85 -3.72
CA PHE A 36 7.15 17.88 -3.84
C PHE A 36 7.80 18.92 -2.92
N ASN A 37 7.23 20.13 -2.84
CA ASN A 37 7.75 21.22 -2.03
C ASN A 37 7.70 20.94 -0.51
N ILE A 38 6.86 20.00 -0.08
CA ILE A 38 6.68 19.64 1.34
C ILE A 38 7.74 18.64 1.78
N HIS A 39 8.10 17.69 0.92
CA HIS A 39 9.00 16.60 1.29
C HIS A 39 10.40 16.70 0.66
N GLY A 40 10.58 17.47 -0.42
CA GLY A 40 11.86 17.72 -1.12
C GLY A 40 12.51 16.52 -1.82
N MET A 41 12.12 15.29 -1.47
CA MET A 41 12.72 14.06 -2.00
C MET A 41 12.35 13.76 -3.45
N LYS A 42 13.35 13.69 -4.33
CA LYS A 42 13.12 13.31 -5.73
C LYS A 42 12.92 11.80 -5.88
N ASP A 43 13.91 10.98 -5.58
CA ASP A 43 13.87 9.58 -6.03
C ASP A 43 13.14 8.64 -5.07
N PHE A 44 13.04 9.04 -3.80
CA PHE A 44 12.47 8.20 -2.75
C PHE A 44 10.96 7.87 -2.95
N PRO A 45 10.06 8.84 -3.25
CA PRO A 45 8.66 8.51 -3.55
C PRO A 45 8.50 7.54 -4.72
N SER A 46 9.35 7.67 -5.75
CA SER A 46 9.34 6.80 -6.93
C SER A 46 9.84 5.39 -6.61
N LEU A 47 10.92 5.27 -5.84
CA LEU A 47 11.45 3.98 -5.40
C LEU A 47 10.44 3.23 -4.54
N LEU A 48 9.84 3.91 -3.55
CA LEU A 48 8.88 3.28 -2.67
C LEU A 48 7.58 2.91 -3.39
N ALA A 49 7.13 3.73 -4.35
CA ALA A 49 5.98 3.40 -5.22
C ALA A 49 6.26 2.17 -6.09
N PHE A 50 7.49 2.01 -6.60
CA PHE A 50 7.86 0.82 -7.36
C PHE A 50 7.84 -0.45 -6.49
N ILE A 51 8.37 -0.38 -5.27
CA ILE A 51 8.32 -1.49 -4.29
C ILE A 51 6.86 -1.81 -3.94
N ALA A 52 6.06 -0.78 -3.62
CA ALA A 52 4.63 -0.93 -3.33
C ALA A 52 3.89 -1.57 -4.51
N GLY A 53 4.13 -1.12 -5.74
CA GLY A 53 3.54 -1.70 -6.95
C GLY A 53 3.92 -3.17 -7.16
N SER A 54 5.15 -3.54 -6.84
CA SER A 54 5.62 -4.93 -6.92
C SER A 54 4.92 -5.83 -5.90
N VAL A 55 4.82 -5.39 -4.64
CA VAL A 55 4.10 -6.11 -3.58
C VAL A 55 2.60 -6.18 -3.91
N LEU A 56 2.02 -5.09 -4.41
CA LEU A 56 0.63 -5.03 -4.83
C LEU A 56 0.35 -6.04 -5.96
N LEU A 57 1.20 -6.08 -6.99
CA LEU A 57 1.09 -7.03 -8.08
C LEU A 57 1.09 -8.48 -7.59
N LEU A 58 2.07 -8.84 -6.75
CA LEU A 58 2.15 -10.19 -6.16
C LEU A 58 0.90 -10.52 -5.34
N SER A 59 0.42 -9.59 -4.51
CA SER A 59 -0.79 -9.80 -3.70
C SER A 59 -2.04 -10.03 -4.56
N VAL A 60 -2.18 -9.29 -5.67
CA VAL A 60 -3.31 -9.42 -6.61
C VAL A 60 -3.28 -10.73 -7.38
N LEU A 61 -2.09 -11.21 -7.78
CA LEU A 61 -1.90 -12.51 -8.42
C LEU A 61 -2.26 -13.66 -7.47
N MET A 62 -1.88 -13.52 -6.20
CA MET A 62 -2.22 -14.49 -5.14
C MET A 62 -3.65 -14.34 -4.58
N ASN A 63 -4.46 -13.42 -5.12
CA ASN A 63 -5.81 -13.08 -4.65
C ASN A 63 -5.88 -12.70 -3.15
N LYS A 64 -4.80 -12.09 -2.63
CA LYS A 64 -4.68 -11.66 -1.23
C LYS A 64 -5.24 -10.26 -1.04
N LYS A 65 -6.58 -10.17 -0.99
CA LYS A 65 -7.32 -8.89 -1.00
C LYS A 65 -6.89 -7.95 0.12
N THR A 66 -6.73 -8.46 1.35
CA THR A 66 -6.41 -7.61 2.51
C THR A 66 -5.01 -7.07 2.39
N LEU A 67 -4.05 -7.92 2.01
CA LEU A 67 -2.67 -7.49 1.76
C LEU A 67 -2.61 -6.38 0.71
N SER A 68 -3.34 -6.50 -0.41
CA SER A 68 -3.39 -5.46 -1.44
C SER A 68 -3.85 -4.11 -0.91
N ILE A 69 -4.88 -4.08 -0.04
CA ILE A 69 -5.39 -2.85 0.57
C ILE A 69 -4.34 -2.23 1.50
N PHE A 70 -3.66 -3.05 2.31
CA PHE A 70 -2.65 -2.57 3.25
C PHE A 70 -1.39 -2.02 2.57
N VAL A 71 -1.07 -2.45 1.36
CA VAL A 71 0.01 -1.85 0.56
C VAL A 71 -0.31 -0.38 0.23
N ASP A 72 -1.50 -0.10 -0.29
CA ASP A 72 -1.93 1.26 -0.62
C ASP A 72 -2.02 2.14 0.63
N ILE A 73 -2.61 1.61 1.70
CA ILE A 73 -2.70 2.29 3.01
C ILE A 73 -1.30 2.61 3.54
N GLY A 74 -0.37 1.66 3.46
CA GLY A 74 1.00 1.85 3.95
C GLY A 74 1.73 2.96 3.19
N TYR A 75 1.53 3.02 1.87
CA TYR A 75 2.13 4.08 1.05
C TYR A 75 1.55 5.45 1.39
N ILE A 76 0.22 5.57 1.47
CA ILE A 76 -0.47 6.85 1.73
C ILE A 76 -0.28 7.31 3.19
N LEU A 77 -0.60 6.45 4.17
CA LEU A 77 -0.45 6.79 5.59
C LEU A 77 1.02 6.98 5.96
N GLY A 78 1.93 6.22 5.36
CA GLY A 78 3.36 6.40 5.59
C GLY A 78 3.84 7.79 5.18
N PHE A 79 3.34 8.32 4.06
CA PHE A 79 3.62 9.70 3.68
C PHE A 79 3.04 10.69 4.69
N ILE A 80 1.76 10.54 5.06
CA ILE A 80 1.09 11.45 6.01
C ILE A 80 1.83 11.48 7.35
N ILE A 81 2.13 10.31 7.91
CA ILE A 81 2.84 10.18 9.19
C ILE A 81 4.26 10.74 9.05
N ALA A 82 4.96 10.45 7.96
CA ALA A 82 6.28 11.03 7.72
C ALA A 82 6.23 12.57 7.71
N MET A 83 5.24 13.19 7.07
CA MET A 83 5.12 14.65 7.06
C MET A 83 4.73 15.24 8.42
N LEU A 84 4.02 14.49 9.26
CA LEU A 84 3.62 14.94 10.60
C LEU A 84 4.75 14.85 11.63
N PHE A 85 5.66 13.88 11.49
CA PHE A 85 6.69 13.57 12.47
C PHE A 85 8.12 13.81 11.95
N ASN A 86 8.27 14.43 10.78
CA ASN A 86 9.59 14.71 10.27
C ASN A 86 10.33 15.75 11.10
N SER A 87 11.65 15.65 11.05
CA SER A 87 12.55 16.66 11.56
C SER A 87 13.73 16.80 10.62
N ASP A 88 14.12 18.06 10.43
CA ASP A 88 15.32 18.42 9.69
C ASP A 88 16.50 18.49 10.67
N THR A 89 17.61 17.92 10.23
CA THR A 89 18.90 17.97 10.91
C THR A 89 19.96 18.44 9.92
N TYR A 90 21.11 18.89 10.41
CA TYR A 90 22.22 19.30 9.55
C TYR A 90 23.35 18.28 9.64
N ASP A 91 23.88 17.86 8.50
CA ASP A 91 25.14 17.11 8.47
C ASP A 91 26.34 18.03 8.76
N ARG A 92 27.53 17.43 8.93
CA ARG A 92 28.77 18.18 9.22
C ARG A 92 29.21 19.10 8.08
N GLY A 93 28.65 18.94 6.87
CA GLY A 93 28.88 19.77 5.69
C GLY A 93 27.79 20.83 5.46
N GLY A 94 26.80 20.96 6.35
CA GLY A 94 25.69 21.90 6.23
C GLY A 94 24.53 21.43 5.34
N GLY A 95 24.55 20.17 4.88
CA GLY A 95 23.44 19.55 4.16
C GLY A 95 22.26 19.25 5.08
N ILE A 96 21.04 19.48 4.60
CA ILE A 96 19.81 19.15 5.34
C ILE A 96 19.56 17.64 5.23
N LEU A 97 19.53 16.97 6.39
CA LEU A 97 19.12 15.59 6.58
C LEU A 97 17.69 15.57 7.10
N ASN A 98 16.77 15.03 6.30
CA ASN A 98 15.37 14.87 6.69
C ASN A 98 15.09 13.39 6.97
N ASN A 99 14.42 13.08 8.09
CA ASN A 99 14.12 11.70 8.51
C ASN A 99 12.80 11.13 7.92
N SER A 100 12.05 11.89 7.12
CA SER A 100 10.75 11.48 6.55
C SER A 100 10.83 10.15 5.83
N TRP A 101 11.91 9.91 5.08
CA TRP A 101 12.08 8.67 4.31
C TRP A 101 12.15 7.43 5.22
N ILE A 102 12.80 7.56 6.38
CA ILE A 102 12.90 6.48 7.38
C ILE A 102 11.52 6.19 7.96
N ILE A 103 10.81 7.25 8.39
CA ILE A 103 9.45 7.13 8.95
C ILE A 103 8.52 6.47 7.93
N TRP A 104 8.60 6.89 6.67
CA TRP A 104 7.77 6.36 5.60
C TRP A 104 8.05 4.87 5.34
N ILE A 105 9.32 4.45 5.26
CA ILE A 105 9.67 3.01 5.14
C ILE A 105 9.11 2.22 6.32
N ILE A 106 9.30 2.71 7.56
CA ILE A 106 8.87 2.00 8.76
C ILE A 106 7.36 1.79 8.74
N VAL A 107 6.59 2.84 8.48
CA VAL A 107 5.12 2.74 8.40
C VAL A 107 4.68 1.81 7.27
N PHE A 108 5.29 1.94 6.10
CA PHE A 108 4.99 1.08 4.96
C PHE A 108 5.25 -0.40 5.29
N PHE A 109 6.42 -0.70 5.87
CA PHE A 109 6.80 -2.04 6.28
C PHE A 109 5.80 -2.64 7.28
N PHE A 110 5.47 -1.93 8.35
CA PHE A 110 4.50 -2.40 9.34
C PHE A 110 3.11 -2.60 8.73
N SER A 111 2.68 -1.71 7.83
CA SER A 111 1.40 -1.87 7.13
C SER A 111 1.35 -3.17 6.32
N VAL A 112 2.41 -3.46 5.54
CA VAL A 112 2.50 -4.71 4.77
C VAL A 112 2.50 -5.94 5.68
N VAL A 113 3.27 -5.91 6.76
CA VAL A 113 3.33 -7.00 7.74
C VAL A 113 1.96 -7.25 8.38
N ILE A 114 1.28 -6.21 8.83
CA ILE A 114 -0.08 -6.30 9.42
C ILE A 114 -1.06 -6.86 8.39
N GLY A 115 -1.05 -6.33 7.16
CA GLY A 115 -1.91 -6.80 6.08
C GLY A 115 -1.71 -8.28 5.77
N TRP A 116 -0.45 -8.75 5.78
CA TRP A 116 -0.11 -10.15 5.60
C TRP A 116 -0.62 -11.03 6.75
N PHE A 117 -0.41 -10.62 8.01
CA PHE A 117 -0.93 -11.35 9.18
C PHE A 117 -2.46 -11.50 9.14
N ILE A 118 -3.18 -10.40 8.88
CA ILE A 118 -4.65 -10.43 8.81
C ILE A 118 -5.13 -11.36 7.69
N GLU A 119 -4.46 -11.33 6.55
CA GLU A 119 -4.77 -12.19 5.41
C GLU A 119 -4.57 -13.67 5.74
N VAL A 120 -3.48 -14.02 6.44
CA VAL A 120 -3.21 -15.40 6.89
C VAL A 120 -4.30 -15.86 7.87
N ILE A 121 -4.62 -15.06 8.89
CA ILE A 121 -5.66 -15.38 9.88
C ILE A 121 -7.01 -15.60 9.19
N THR A 122 -7.36 -14.72 8.26
CA THR A 122 -8.62 -14.80 7.50
C THR A 122 -8.67 -16.05 6.62
N THR A 123 -7.57 -16.39 5.97
CA THR A 123 -7.45 -17.61 5.15
C THR A 123 -7.69 -18.86 6.02
N ILE A 124 -7.01 -18.96 7.17
CA ILE A 124 -7.13 -20.11 8.07
C ILE A 124 -8.55 -20.22 8.64
N LYS A 125 -9.17 -19.11 9.02
CA LYS A 125 -10.55 -19.10 9.54
C LYS A 125 -11.55 -19.60 8.50
N ASN A 126 -11.39 -19.20 7.24
CA ASN A 126 -12.26 -19.63 6.15
C ASN A 126 -12.09 -21.13 5.84
N SER A 127 -10.86 -21.65 5.87
CA SER A 127 -10.61 -23.09 5.68
C SER A 127 -11.26 -23.93 6.78
N ARG A 128 -11.09 -23.55 8.06
CA ARG A 128 -11.70 -24.27 9.19
C ARG A 128 -13.23 -24.26 9.15
N LYS A 129 -13.83 -23.17 8.69
CA LYS A 129 -15.29 -23.10 8.55
C LYS A 129 -15.81 -24.10 7.52
N LEU A 130 -15.11 -24.25 6.38
CA LEU A 130 -15.47 -25.22 5.35
C LEU A 130 -15.34 -26.68 5.82
N GLU A 131 -14.43 -26.96 6.75
CA GLU A 131 -14.31 -28.29 7.38
C GLU A 131 -15.46 -28.59 8.35
N LEU A 132 -16.01 -27.58 9.04
CA LEU A 132 -17.13 -27.75 9.97
C LEU A 132 -18.50 -27.82 9.28
N ASP A 133 -18.61 -27.26 8.07
CA ASP A 133 -19.86 -27.21 7.28
C ASP A 133 -20.03 -28.45 6.35
N ASN A 134 -19.03 -29.34 6.24
CA ASN A 134 -19.06 -30.61 5.47
C ASN A 134 -19.26 -31.83 6.37
#